data_AF-A0AAN4YH15-F1
#
_entry.id   AF-A0AAN4YH15-F1
#
_cell.length_a   1.000
_cell.length_b   1.000
_cell.length_c   1.000
_cell.angle_alpha   90.00
_cell.angle_beta   90.00
_cell.angle_gamma   90.00
#
_symmetry.space_group_name_H-M   'P 1'
#
loop_
_entity.id
_entity.type
_entity.pdbx_description
1 polymer ?
#
loop_
_entity_poly.entity_id
_entity_poly.type
_entity_poly.pdbx_seq_one_letter_code
_entity_poly.pdbx_strand_id
1 'polypeptide(L)'
;MANEDRIGALGFLPSTTTAEEGILNLGLHDQILLFKWVQDNIEAFGGDPSQVTLFGLSAGAHSSGAATSRAVHSYDAHLHEDQFRQFVEEAGCKDAPSHEVMDCLRGQPESAITNASFTVFDRYNPSVRWAFQPVIDGELIKQRPIDAWESGKWNKIPILTGFNTNEGTYYVPPSMSKSEEFTAFFQTLLPAYSASDIKTIDKLYPDPAKDTSSPYVDTRALPVGPQYKRVEAAYGHYAYACPVRQTAKFASAGQEPPVFLYRWALNKTVQGGANHGDQMAYETFNPEVRAISENQEKIAGTLHAYFTSFIVSGDPNAVPGAYADRPS
;
A
#
# COMPACT_ATOMS: atom_id res chain seq x y z
N MET A 1 10.57 8.15 18.83
CA MET A 1 9.12 8.01 19.10
C MET A 1 8.56 7.22 17.94
N ALA A 2 8.04 6.02 18.18
CA ALA A 2 7.20 5.37 17.20
C ALA A 2 5.92 6.19 17.16
N ASN A 3 5.68 6.90 16.06
CA ASN A 3 4.41 7.56 15.85
C ASN A 3 3.44 6.46 15.42
N GLU A 4 2.72 5.90 16.37
CA GLU A 4 1.83 4.76 16.16
C GLU A 4 0.41 5.26 15.89
N ASP A 5 -0.09 4.99 14.69
CA ASP A 5 -1.51 5.05 14.35
C ASP A 5 -2.18 3.70 14.67
N ARG A 6 -3.48 3.72 15.00
CA ARG A 6 -4.22 2.47 15.18
C ARG A 6 -4.27 1.68 13.86
N ILE A 7 -4.04 0.38 13.95
CA ILE A 7 -4.09 -0.58 12.84
C ILE A 7 -5.12 -1.69 13.09
N GLY A 8 -5.36 -2.53 12.08
CA GLY A 8 -6.30 -3.65 12.19
C GLY A 8 -7.70 -3.20 12.58
N ALA A 9 -8.44 -4.04 13.30
CA ALA A 9 -9.79 -3.72 13.75
C ALA A 9 -9.86 -2.48 14.68
N LEU A 10 -8.78 -2.12 15.38
CA LEU A 10 -8.75 -0.96 16.26
C LEU A 10 -8.67 0.37 15.49
N GLY A 11 -8.08 0.35 14.29
CA GLY A 11 -7.94 1.53 13.44
C GLY A 11 -8.94 1.60 12.29
N PHE A 12 -9.39 0.45 11.81
CA PHE A 12 -10.14 0.32 10.56
C PHE A 12 -11.15 -0.82 10.64
N LEU A 13 -12.27 -0.65 11.33
CA LEU A 13 -13.35 -1.64 11.38
C LEU A 13 -14.59 -1.13 10.63
N PRO A 14 -14.67 -1.32 9.30
CA PRO A 14 -15.77 -0.77 8.51
C PRO A 14 -17.06 -1.58 8.65
N SER A 15 -18.16 -0.89 8.94
CA SER A 15 -19.55 -1.39 8.89
C SER A 15 -20.48 -0.18 9.04
N THR A 16 -21.74 -0.35 8.69
CA THR A 16 -22.83 0.57 9.06
C THR A 16 -22.87 0.80 10.56
N THR A 17 -22.61 -0.24 11.38
CA THR A 17 -22.61 -0.14 12.85
C THR A 17 -21.53 0.82 13.35
N THR A 18 -20.33 0.77 12.79
CA THR A 18 -19.22 1.64 13.18
C THR A 18 -19.35 3.05 12.58
N ALA A 19 -20.08 3.19 11.47
CA ALA A 19 -20.48 4.49 10.93
C ALA A 19 -21.46 5.22 11.86
N GLU A 20 -22.48 4.52 12.38
CA GLU A 20 -23.47 5.08 13.32
C GLU A 20 -22.82 5.57 14.63
N GLU A 21 -21.75 4.92 15.06
CA GLU A 21 -20.94 5.32 16.22
C GLU A 21 -19.91 6.43 15.91
N GLY A 22 -19.75 6.81 14.64
CA GLY A 22 -18.78 7.84 14.22
C GLY A 22 -17.32 7.43 14.37
N ILE A 23 -17.01 6.13 14.20
CA ILE A 23 -15.67 5.55 14.45
C ILE A 23 -15.07 4.88 13.20
N LEU A 24 -15.36 5.40 12.02
CA LEU A 24 -14.68 5.01 10.78
C LEU A 24 -13.29 5.65 10.69
N ASN A 25 -12.38 5.01 9.93
CA ASN A 25 -11.07 5.56 9.56
C ASN A 25 -10.22 6.10 10.73
N LEU A 26 -10.36 5.54 11.94
CA LEU A 26 -9.68 5.99 13.16
C LEU A 26 -8.15 6.09 12.99
N GLY A 27 -7.53 5.14 12.29
CA GLY A 27 -6.09 5.20 12.01
C GLY A 27 -5.68 6.41 11.16
N LEU A 28 -6.53 6.85 10.22
CA LEU A 28 -6.28 8.09 9.48
C LEU A 28 -6.50 9.33 10.35
N HIS A 29 -7.46 9.31 11.26
CA HIS A 29 -7.63 10.38 12.24
C HIS A 29 -6.41 10.52 13.16
N ASP A 30 -5.80 9.40 13.56
CA ASP A 30 -4.55 9.40 14.34
C ASP A 30 -3.40 10.06 13.56
N GLN A 31 -3.26 9.75 12.27
CA GLN A 31 -2.26 10.40 11.40
C GLN A 31 -2.50 11.90 11.25
N ILE A 32 -3.77 12.33 11.08
CA ILE A 32 -4.11 13.76 11.02
C ILE A 32 -3.79 14.47 12.33
N LEU A 33 -4.06 13.83 13.47
CA LEU A 33 -3.71 14.37 14.79
C LEU A 33 -2.19 14.52 14.93
N LEU A 34 -1.43 13.54 14.49
CA LEU A 34 0.04 13.62 14.44
C LEU A 34 0.51 14.79 13.58
N PHE A 35 -0.06 14.98 12.38
CA PHE A 35 0.34 16.09 11.51
C PHE A 35 0.03 17.46 12.13
N LYS A 36 -1.12 17.59 12.81
CA LYS A 36 -1.44 18.80 13.59
C LYS A 36 -0.43 19.02 14.71
N TRP A 37 -0.09 17.96 15.46
CA TRP A 37 0.92 18.06 16.51
C TRP A 37 2.28 18.52 15.96
N VAL A 38 2.72 17.99 14.82
CA VAL A 38 3.95 18.45 14.15
C VAL A 38 3.85 19.94 13.80
N GLN A 39 2.77 20.36 13.16
CA GLN A 39 2.55 21.77 12.82
C GLN A 39 2.60 22.69 14.05
N ASP A 40 2.01 22.26 15.17
CA ASP A 40 1.91 23.07 16.39
C ASP A 40 3.18 23.08 17.24
N ASN A 41 4.06 22.06 17.12
CA ASN A 41 5.14 21.82 18.09
C ASN A 41 6.54 21.70 17.49
N ILE A 42 6.71 21.48 16.17
CA ILE A 42 8.02 21.12 15.61
C ILE A 42 9.07 22.23 15.74
N GLU A 43 8.63 23.50 15.84
CA GLU A 43 9.51 24.65 16.07
C GLU A 43 10.30 24.53 17.38
N ALA A 44 9.69 23.96 18.43
CA ALA A 44 10.36 23.73 19.71
C ALA A 44 11.53 22.72 19.60
N PHE A 45 11.55 21.91 18.54
CA PHE A 45 12.60 20.95 18.23
C PHE A 45 13.58 21.46 17.15
N GLY A 46 13.45 22.73 16.74
CA GLY A 46 14.27 23.34 15.70
C GLY A 46 13.85 23.02 14.27
N GLY A 47 12.68 22.41 14.05
CA GLY A 47 12.12 22.23 12.72
C GLY A 47 11.30 23.44 12.26
N ASP A 48 11.10 23.57 10.96
CA ASP A 48 10.27 24.62 10.37
C ASP A 48 8.87 24.05 10.04
N PRO A 49 7.79 24.52 10.71
CA PRO A 49 6.44 24.00 10.45
C PRO A 49 5.94 24.30 9.04
N SER A 50 6.51 25.30 8.34
CA SER A 50 6.18 25.59 6.94
C SER A 50 6.87 24.65 5.93
N GLN A 51 7.85 23.86 6.39
CA GLN A 51 8.66 22.97 5.56
C GLN A 51 8.62 21.53 6.11
N VAL A 52 7.44 20.90 6.00
CA VAL A 52 7.21 19.52 6.43
C VAL A 52 6.93 18.64 5.22
N THR A 53 7.77 17.63 4.99
CA THR A 53 7.55 16.61 3.97
C THR A 53 6.90 15.37 4.58
N LEU A 54 5.73 14.99 4.06
CA LEU A 54 5.13 13.69 4.35
C LEU A 54 5.78 12.62 3.49
N PHE A 55 6.30 11.57 4.14
CA PHE A 55 6.88 10.42 3.47
C PHE A 55 6.31 9.13 4.05
N GLY A 56 5.86 8.21 3.19
CA GLY A 56 5.23 6.97 3.59
C GLY A 56 5.38 5.88 2.53
N LEU A 57 5.34 4.62 2.97
CA LEU A 57 5.46 3.43 2.12
C LEU A 57 4.18 2.61 2.20
N SER A 58 3.80 1.96 1.09
CA SER A 58 2.71 1.00 1.04
C SER A 58 1.40 1.61 1.54
N ALA A 59 0.83 1.10 2.65
CA ALA A 59 -0.33 1.71 3.28
C ALA A 59 -0.11 3.18 3.65
N GLY A 60 1.08 3.58 4.12
CA GLY A 60 1.41 4.98 4.41
C GLY A 60 1.46 5.86 3.16
N ALA A 61 1.92 5.31 2.02
CA ALA A 61 1.84 6.01 0.73
C ALA A 61 0.38 6.22 0.31
N HIS A 62 -0.48 5.22 0.50
CA HIS A 62 -1.92 5.34 0.23
C HIS A 62 -2.59 6.38 1.14
N SER A 63 -2.22 6.43 2.42
CA SER A 63 -2.73 7.42 3.37
C SER A 63 -2.35 8.87 3.01
N SER A 64 -1.26 9.07 2.25
CA SER A 64 -0.91 10.40 1.72
C SER A 64 -1.86 10.91 0.62
N GLY A 65 -2.78 10.06 0.14
CA GLY A 65 -3.70 10.37 -0.96
C GLY A 65 -3.21 9.93 -2.35
N ALA A 66 -2.08 9.21 -2.42
CA ALA A 66 -1.60 8.62 -3.68
C ALA A 66 -2.67 7.74 -4.32
N ALA A 67 -2.73 7.72 -5.65
CA ALA A 67 -3.64 6.83 -6.36
C ALA A 67 -3.33 5.38 -5.97
N THR A 68 -4.37 4.63 -5.64
CA THR A 68 -4.29 3.22 -5.27
C THR A 68 -5.32 2.43 -6.05
N SER A 69 -4.97 1.21 -6.42
CA SER A 69 -5.93 0.22 -6.92
C SER A 69 -6.46 -0.67 -5.81
N ARG A 70 -6.02 -0.50 -4.56
CA ARG A 70 -6.73 -1.09 -3.44
C ARG A 70 -8.14 -0.54 -3.48
N ALA A 71 -9.11 -1.44 -3.52
CA ALA A 71 -10.50 -1.07 -3.60
C ALA A 71 -10.89 -0.40 -2.29
N VAL A 72 -10.90 0.94 -2.28
CA VAL A 72 -11.48 1.72 -1.18
C VAL A 72 -12.98 1.66 -1.37
N HIS A 73 -13.60 0.70 -0.71
CA HIS A 73 -15.05 0.51 -0.74
C HIS A 73 -15.75 1.52 0.18
N SER A 74 -17.05 1.71 -0.02
CA SER A 74 -17.89 2.36 0.98
C SER A 74 -17.96 1.49 2.24
N TYR A 75 -18.08 2.12 3.41
CA TYR A 75 -18.09 1.42 4.69
C TYR A 75 -19.18 0.32 4.81
N ASP A 76 -20.27 0.48 4.05
CA ASP A 76 -21.45 -0.39 4.01
C ASP A 76 -21.40 -1.46 2.89
N ALA A 77 -20.26 -1.60 2.20
CA ALA A 77 -20.12 -2.62 1.17
C ALA A 77 -20.33 -4.01 1.77
N HIS A 78 -21.02 -4.90 1.03
CA HIS A 78 -21.31 -6.27 1.48
C HIS A 78 -20.08 -7.02 2.02
N LEU A 79 -18.91 -6.82 1.43
CA LEU A 79 -17.65 -7.40 1.89
C LEU A 79 -17.30 -6.95 3.33
N HIS A 80 -17.46 -5.66 3.64
CA HIS A 80 -17.17 -5.12 4.96
C HIS A 80 -18.18 -5.57 6.00
N GLU A 81 -19.47 -5.62 5.67
CA GLU A 81 -20.48 -6.16 6.60
C GLU A 81 -20.23 -7.65 6.91
N ASP A 82 -19.83 -8.44 5.91
CA ASP A 82 -19.44 -9.84 6.12
C ASP A 82 -18.20 -9.97 7.01
N GLN A 83 -17.20 -9.11 6.80
CA GLN A 83 -15.97 -9.09 7.60
C GLN A 83 -16.23 -8.62 9.03
N PHE A 84 -17.08 -7.61 9.21
CA PHE A 84 -17.52 -7.12 10.53
C PHE A 84 -18.27 -8.20 11.30
N ARG A 85 -19.24 -8.87 10.66
CA ARG A 85 -19.97 -9.99 11.28
C ARG A 85 -19.05 -11.12 11.72
N GLN A 86 -18.07 -11.47 10.89
CA GLN A 86 -17.06 -12.47 11.26
C GLN A 86 -16.19 -12.00 12.41
N PHE A 87 -15.75 -10.74 12.42
CA PHE A 87 -14.99 -10.17 13.51
C PHE A 87 -15.78 -10.20 14.84
N VAL A 88 -17.05 -9.83 14.82
CA VAL A 88 -17.96 -9.92 15.99
C VAL A 88 -18.08 -11.36 16.49
N GLU A 89 -18.16 -12.34 15.59
CA GLU A 89 -18.20 -13.75 15.94
C GLU A 89 -16.90 -14.24 16.58
N GLU A 90 -15.75 -13.96 15.96
CA GLU A 90 -14.43 -14.34 16.47
C GLU A 90 -14.10 -13.64 17.80
N ALA A 91 -14.62 -12.43 18.02
CA ALA A 91 -14.48 -11.69 19.27
C ALA A 91 -15.40 -12.18 20.39
N GLY A 92 -16.27 -13.17 20.14
CA GLY A 92 -17.19 -13.72 21.14
C GLY A 92 -18.43 -12.87 21.39
N CYS A 93 -18.79 -11.98 20.46
CA CYS A 93 -19.92 -11.05 20.56
C CYS A 93 -21.10 -11.39 19.63
N LYS A 94 -21.13 -12.58 19.02
CA LYS A 94 -22.19 -12.98 18.06
C LYS A 94 -23.61 -12.97 18.65
N ASP A 95 -23.74 -13.22 19.95
CA ASP A 95 -25.03 -13.34 20.63
C ASP A 95 -25.49 -11.99 21.21
N ALA A 96 -24.67 -10.93 21.10
CA ALA A 96 -25.05 -9.58 21.50
C ALA A 96 -26.12 -9.01 20.55
N PRO A 97 -27.18 -8.37 21.06
CA PRO A 97 -28.11 -7.61 20.23
C PRO A 97 -27.37 -6.57 19.38
N SER A 98 -27.87 -6.28 18.17
CA SER A 98 -27.21 -5.35 17.24
C SER A 98 -26.91 -3.96 17.84
N HIS A 99 -27.77 -3.47 18.75
CA HIS A 99 -27.58 -2.18 19.41
C HIS A 99 -26.61 -2.22 20.61
N GLU A 100 -26.19 -3.41 21.06
CA GLU A 100 -25.23 -3.62 22.16
C GLU A 100 -23.91 -4.23 21.65
N VAL A 101 -23.79 -4.52 20.35
CA VAL A 101 -22.63 -5.23 19.79
C VAL A 101 -21.32 -4.47 20.05
N MET A 102 -21.35 -3.14 19.96
CA MET A 102 -20.18 -2.30 20.21
C MET A 102 -19.80 -2.27 21.70
N ASP A 103 -20.78 -2.32 22.60
CA ASP A 103 -20.54 -2.41 24.04
C ASP A 103 -19.97 -3.78 24.42
N CYS A 104 -20.46 -4.86 23.79
CA CYS A 104 -19.85 -6.18 23.91
C CYS A 104 -18.39 -6.15 23.47
N LEU A 105 -18.10 -5.61 22.28
CA LEU A 105 -16.73 -5.53 21.75
C LEU A 105 -15.82 -4.70 22.67
N ARG A 106 -16.29 -3.57 23.19
CA ARG A 106 -15.54 -2.72 24.14
C ARG A 106 -15.31 -3.41 25.50
N GLY A 107 -16.19 -4.34 25.88
CA GLY A 107 -16.08 -5.14 27.10
C GLY A 107 -15.17 -6.36 26.97
N GLN A 108 -14.75 -6.74 25.76
CA GLN A 108 -13.86 -7.88 25.55
C GLN A 108 -12.42 -7.60 26.01
N PRO A 109 -11.68 -8.63 26.45
CA PRO A 109 -10.24 -8.51 26.64
C PRO A 109 -9.53 -8.09 25.34
N GLU A 110 -8.48 -7.29 25.46
CA GLU A 110 -7.66 -6.84 24.32
C GLU A 110 -7.17 -8.02 23.46
N SER A 111 -6.76 -9.12 24.10
CA SER A 111 -6.33 -10.34 23.41
C SER A 111 -7.43 -11.00 22.57
N ALA A 112 -8.70 -10.90 22.98
CA ALA A 112 -9.82 -11.42 22.18
C ALA A 112 -10.02 -10.58 20.92
N ILE A 113 -9.93 -9.25 21.05
CA ILE A 113 -10.05 -8.31 19.93
C ILE A 113 -8.88 -8.46 18.95
N THR A 114 -7.65 -8.54 19.44
CA THR A 114 -6.49 -8.69 18.57
C THR A 114 -6.45 -10.05 17.88
N ASN A 115 -6.79 -11.14 18.59
CA ASN A 115 -6.93 -12.46 17.97
C ASN A 115 -8.03 -12.51 16.91
N ALA A 116 -9.20 -11.92 17.18
CA ALA A 116 -10.28 -11.81 16.18
C ALA A 116 -9.83 -11.02 14.95
N SER A 117 -9.10 -9.93 15.14
CA SER A 117 -8.50 -9.15 14.06
C SER A 117 -7.53 -10.02 13.23
N PHE A 118 -6.61 -10.77 13.85
CA PHE A 118 -5.70 -11.65 13.09
C PHE A 118 -6.45 -12.75 12.35
N THR A 119 -7.40 -13.43 12.99
CA THR A 119 -8.17 -14.50 12.36
C THR A 119 -8.92 -14.02 11.12
N VAL A 120 -9.59 -12.86 11.20
CA VAL A 120 -10.30 -12.29 10.05
C VAL A 120 -9.31 -11.83 8.99
N PHE A 121 -8.20 -11.18 9.37
CA PHE A 121 -7.17 -10.78 8.40
C PHE A 121 -6.63 -11.99 7.61
N ASP A 122 -6.23 -13.06 8.31
CA ASP A 122 -5.66 -14.27 7.72
C ASP A 122 -6.63 -14.99 6.79
N ARG A 123 -7.92 -14.97 7.11
CA ARG A 123 -8.98 -15.52 6.24
C ARG A 123 -9.03 -14.85 4.87
N TYR A 124 -8.80 -13.54 4.81
CA TYR A 124 -8.86 -12.77 3.57
C TYR A 124 -7.50 -12.52 2.92
N ASN A 125 -6.40 -12.71 3.65
CA ASN A 125 -5.04 -12.46 3.20
C ASN A 125 -4.67 -13.19 1.89
N PRO A 126 -4.99 -14.49 1.68
CA PRO A 126 -4.71 -15.18 0.41
C PRO A 126 -5.40 -14.56 -0.81
N SER A 127 -6.54 -13.91 -0.60
CA SER A 127 -7.28 -13.22 -1.65
C SER A 127 -6.94 -11.73 -1.77
N VAL A 128 -6.06 -11.22 -0.90
CA VAL A 128 -5.65 -9.81 -0.82
C VAL A 128 -6.82 -8.82 -0.73
N ARG A 129 -7.94 -9.27 -0.16
CA ARG A 129 -9.15 -8.47 0.18
C ARG A 129 -9.19 -8.18 1.68
N TRP A 130 -8.10 -7.64 2.22
CA TRP A 130 -7.91 -7.46 3.66
C TRP A 130 -9.08 -6.69 4.30
N ALA A 131 -9.48 -7.12 5.50
CA ALA A 131 -10.70 -6.64 6.13
C ALA A 131 -10.61 -5.22 6.69
N PHE A 132 -9.46 -4.88 7.26
CA PHE A 132 -9.29 -3.64 8.00
C PHE A 132 -8.53 -2.63 7.14
N GLN A 133 -9.28 -1.81 6.41
CA GLN A 133 -8.76 -0.82 5.47
C GLN A 133 -9.51 0.51 5.58
N PRO A 134 -8.91 1.62 5.11
CA PRO A 134 -9.65 2.86 4.91
C PRO A 134 -10.87 2.67 4.01
N VAL A 135 -11.94 3.39 4.30
CA VAL A 135 -13.21 3.33 3.54
C VAL A 135 -13.70 4.71 3.13
N ILE A 136 -14.54 4.76 2.10
CA ILE A 136 -15.28 5.97 1.72
C ILE A 136 -16.33 6.21 2.80
N ASP A 137 -16.08 7.20 3.66
CA ASP A 137 -16.93 7.60 4.79
C ASP A 137 -17.79 8.84 4.49
N GLY A 138 -17.52 9.53 3.37
CA GLY A 138 -18.24 10.76 2.99
C GLY A 138 -17.73 12.02 3.69
N GLU A 139 -16.84 11.89 4.68
CA GLU A 139 -16.28 13.00 5.46
C GLU A 139 -14.80 13.22 5.14
N LEU A 140 -13.96 12.24 5.51
CA LEU A 140 -12.52 12.27 5.26
C LEU A 140 -12.22 11.77 3.84
N ILE A 141 -12.73 10.60 3.48
CA ILE A 141 -12.65 10.04 2.14
C ILE A 141 -14.03 10.17 1.50
N LYS A 142 -14.20 11.23 0.72
CA LYS A 142 -15.51 11.63 0.17
C LYS A 142 -15.94 10.87 -1.08
N GLN A 143 -14.99 10.29 -1.80
CA GLN A 143 -15.22 9.65 -3.09
C GLN A 143 -14.09 8.65 -3.37
N ARG A 144 -14.22 7.89 -4.46
CA ARG A 144 -13.18 6.94 -4.86
C ARG A 144 -11.88 7.71 -5.14
N PRO A 145 -10.71 7.19 -4.72
CA PRO A 145 -9.43 7.87 -4.95
C PRO A 145 -9.19 8.24 -6.41
N ILE A 146 -9.60 7.38 -7.36
CA ILE A 146 -9.47 7.65 -8.79
C ILE A 146 -10.28 8.89 -9.22
N ASP A 147 -11.51 9.03 -8.74
CA ASP A 147 -12.36 10.18 -9.06
C ASP A 147 -11.73 11.48 -8.48
N ALA A 148 -11.08 11.39 -7.32
CA ALA A 148 -10.39 12.53 -6.71
C ALA A 148 -9.23 13.01 -7.60
N TRP A 149 -8.40 12.10 -8.09
CA TRP A 149 -7.31 12.42 -9.01
C TRP A 149 -7.80 12.97 -10.35
N GLU A 150 -8.83 12.35 -10.94
CA GLU A 150 -9.44 12.79 -12.22
C GLU A 150 -10.11 14.17 -12.11
N SER A 151 -10.65 14.53 -10.95
CA SER A 151 -11.27 15.83 -10.74
C SER A 151 -10.29 17.00 -10.75
N GLY A 152 -8.99 16.74 -10.58
CA GLY A 152 -7.96 17.75 -10.40
C GLY A 152 -7.99 18.49 -9.05
N LYS A 153 -8.94 18.17 -8.16
CA LYS A 153 -9.16 18.83 -6.85
C LYS A 153 -8.37 18.13 -5.74
N TRP A 154 -7.06 18.34 -5.75
CA TRP A 154 -6.12 17.78 -4.78
C TRP A 154 -4.96 18.77 -4.54
N ASN A 155 -4.20 18.58 -3.48
CA ASN A 155 -3.14 19.52 -3.07
C ASN A 155 -1.98 19.55 -4.08
N LYS A 156 -1.71 20.72 -4.66
CA LYS A 156 -0.65 20.91 -5.67
C LYS A 156 0.70 21.13 -4.99
N ILE A 157 1.50 20.07 -4.88
CA ILE A 157 2.77 20.07 -4.14
C ILE A 157 3.85 19.29 -4.92
N PRO A 158 5.15 19.54 -4.69
CA PRO A 158 6.19 18.67 -5.23
C PRO A 158 5.97 17.22 -4.80
N ILE A 159 6.17 16.25 -5.70
CA ILE A 159 5.98 14.83 -5.43
C ILE A 159 7.22 14.04 -5.84
N LEU A 160 7.75 13.23 -4.95
CA LEU A 160 8.70 12.15 -5.24
C LEU A 160 8.01 10.83 -4.93
N THR A 161 7.79 10.00 -5.94
CA THR A 161 7.10 8.71 -5.80
C THR A 161 7.86 7.61 -6.53
N GLY A 162 7.64 6.35 -6.15
CA GLY A 162 8.28 5.23 -6.82
C GLY A 162 7.63 3.90 -6.52
N PHE A 163 8.11 2.88 -7.22
CA PHE A 163 7.67 1.49 -7.06
C PHE A 163 8.86 0.55 -7.28
N ASN A 164 8.74 -0.65 -6.75
CA ASN A 164 9.75 -1.68 -6.91
C ASN A 164 9.47 -2.55 -8.13
N THR A 165 10.50 -3.19 -8.68
CA THR A 165 10.31 -4.02 -9.88
C THR A 165 9.40 -5.22 -9.63
N ASN A 166 9.46 -5.79 -8.42
CA ASN A 166 8.80 -7.03 -8.05
C ASN A 166 7.80 -6.81 -6.91
N GLU A 167 6.96 -5.77 -6.99
CA GLU A 167 5.99 -5.42 -5.93
C GLU A 167 5.06 -6.57 -5.52
N GLY A 168 4.78 -7.50 -6.44
CA GLY A 168 3.82 -8.58 -6.22
C GLY A 168 4.37 -9.79 -5.48
N THR A 169 5.69 -9.97 -5.35
CA THR A 169 6.30 -11.24 -4.90
C THR A 169 5.75 -11.72 -3.56
N TYR A 170 5.59 -10.81 -2.59
CA TYR A 170 5.15 -11.14 -1.22
C TYR A 170 3.66 -11.50 -1.13
N TYR A 171 2.86 -11.06 -2.10
CA TYR A 171 1.40 -11.05 -2.00
C TYR A 171 0.71 -12.17 -2.79
N VAL A 172 1.47 -12.94 -3.56
CA VAL A 172 0.94 -13.94 -4.48
C VAL A 172 1.48 -15.33 -4.14
N PRO A 173 0.72 -16.40 -4.35
CA PRO A 173 1.13 -17.74 -3.95
C PRO A 173 2.28 -18.26 -4.84
N PRO A 174 3.46 -18.60 -4.26
CA PRO A 174 4.60 -19.09 -5.04
C PRO A 174 4.36 -20.44 -5.71
N SER A 175 3.39 -21.21 -5.23
CA SER A 175 3.01 -22.52 -5.76
C SER A 175 2.06 -22.46 -6.96
N MET A 176 1.61 -21.29 -7.41
CA MET A 176 0.61 -21.17 -8.48
C MET A 176 1.13 -21.81 -9.78
N SER A 177 0.38 -22.77 -10.32
CA SER A 177 0.86 -23.67 -11.37
C SER A 177 -0.04 -23.73 -12.60
N LYS A 178 -1.35 -23.49 -12.44
CA LYS A 178 -2.34 -23.61 -13.52
C LYS A 178 -2.90 -22.25 -13.93
N SER A 179 -3.17 -22.07 -15.22
CA SER A 179 -3.75 -20.81 -15.73
C SER A 179 -5.10 -20.48 -15.08
N GLU A 180 -5.88 -21.49 -14.73
CA GLU A 180 -7.19 -21.32 -14.10
C GLU A 180 -7.04 -20.73 -12.69
N GLU A 181 -5.98 -21.09 -11.96
CA GLU A 181 -5.65 -20.50 -10.64
C GLU A 181 -5.34 -19.01 -10.77
N PHE A 182 -4.63 -18.60 -11.83
CA PHE A 182 -4.35 -17.19 -12.13
C PHE A 182 -5.64 -16.40 -12.35
N THR A 183 -6.55 -16.91 -13.20
CA THR A 183 -7.83 -16.23 -13.45
C THR A 183 -8.73 -16.23 -12.23
N ALA A 184 -8.77 -17.32 -11.46
CA ALA A 184 -9.57 -17.42 -10.24
C ALA A 184 -9.09 -16.46 -9.14
N PHE A 185 -7.78 -16.23 -9.03
CA PHE A 185 -7.19 -15.24 -8.14
C PHE A 185 -7.75 -13.83 -8.42
N PHE A 186 -7.72 -13.38 -9.68
CA PHE A 186 -8.26 -12.08 -10.05
C PHE A 186 -9.78 -12.00 -9.95
N GLN A 187 -10.52 -13.08 -10.26
CA GLN A 187 -11.97 -13.10 -10.07
C GLN A 187 -12.35 -12.99 -8.59
N THR A 188 -11.55 -13.58 -7.69
CA THR A 188 -11.77 -13.51 -6.24
C THR A 188 -11.43 -12.12 -5.72
N LEU A 189 -10.30 -11.55 -6.15
CA LEU A 189 -9.86 -10.19 -5.79
C LEU A 189 -10.82 -9.12 -6.31
N LEU A 190 -11.35 -9.30 -7.53
CA LEU A 190 -12.18 -8.34 -8.26
C LEU A 190 -13.55 -8.96 -8.59
N PRO A 191 -14.42 -9.20 -7.61
CA PRO A 191 -15.70 -9.88 -7.86
C PRO A 191 -16.66 -9.09 -8.75
N ALA A 192 -16.46 -7.77 -8.88
CA ALA A 192 -17.24 -6.92 -9.78
C ALA A 192 -16.81 -7.03 -11.26
N TYR A 193 -15.66 -7.65 -11.56
CA TYR A 193 -15.18 -7.79 -12.93
C TYR A 193 -15.97 -8.87 -13.67
N SER A 194 -16.36 -8.56 -14.91
CA SER A 194 -17.04 -9.52 -15.77
C SER A 194 -16.08 -10.60 -16.25
N ALA A 195 -16.64 -11.71 -16.77
CA ALA A 195 -15.82 -12.74 -17.42
C ALA A 195 -14.98 -12.19 -18.59
N SER A 196 -15.45 -11.13 -19.27
CA SER A 196 -14.69 -10.46 -20.33
C SER A 196 -13.50 -9.66 -19.78
N ASP A 197 -13.64 -9.06 -18.60
CA ASP A 197 -12.55 -8.33 -17.94
C ASP A 197 -11.47 -9.31 -17.46
N ILE A 198 -11.87 -10.44 -16.87
CA ILE A 198 -10.91 -11.50 -16.49
C ILE A 198 -10.20 -12.08 -17.72
N LYS A 199 -10.92 -12.29 -18.84
CA LYS A 199 -10.29 -12.69 -20.10
C LYS A 199 -9.30 -11.65 -20.64
N THR A 200 -9.58 -10.37 -20.41
CA THR A 200 -8.65 -9.28 -20.75
C THR A 200 -7.38 -9.37 -19.91
N ILE A 201 -7.49 -9.63 -18.60
CA ILE A 201 -6.33 -9.86 -17.73
C ILE A 201 -5.53 -11.08 -18.20
N ASP A 202 -6.20 -12.20 -18.47
CA ASP A 202 -5.58 -13.44 -18.98
C ASP A 202 -4.78 -13.20 -20.27
N LYS A 203 -5.30 -12.36 -21.18
CA LYS A 203 -4.64 -11.98 -22.42
C LYS A 203 -3.45 -11.01 -22.22
N LEU A 204 -3.56 -10.05 -21.31
CA LEU A 204 -2.49 -9.07 -21.02
C LEU A 204 -1.26 -9.74 -20.39
N TYR A 205 -1.48 -10.84 -19.68
CA TYR A 205 -0.44 -11.63 -19.05
C TYR A 205 -0.44 -13.04 -19.68
N PRO A 206 0.13 -13.28 -20.87
CA PRO A 206 0.14 -14.60 -21.51
C PRO A 206 0.69 -15.73 -20.63
N ASP A 207 -0.01 -16.87 -20.65
CA ASP A 207 0.30 -18.08 -19.90
C ASP A 207 1.68 -18.67 -20.28
N PRO A 208 2.69 -18.63 -19.38
CA PRO A 208 4.03 -19.13 -19.67
C PRO A 208 4.13 -20.65 -19.79
N ALA A 209 3.12 -21.41 -19.33
CA ALA A 209 3.08 -22.86 -19.51
C ALA A 209 2.61 -23.28 -20.91
N LYS A 210 1.92 -22.38 -21.63
CA LYS A 210 1.41 -22.63 -23.00
C LYS A 210 2.27 -21.96 -24.07
N ASP A 211 2.94 -20.86 -23.72
CA ASP A 211 3.74 -20.06 -24.64
C ASP A 211 5.13 -19.79 -24.05
N THR A 212 6.14 -20.44 -24.60
CA THR A 212 7.54 -20.27 -24.18
C THR A 212 8.12 -18.90 -24.55
N SER A 213 7.44 -18.13 -25.42
CA SER A 213 7.79 -16.74 -25.72
C SER A 213 7.19 -15.74 -24.72
N SER A 214 6.33 -16.20 -23.81
CA SER A 214 5.76 -15.36 -22.77
C SER A 214 6.86 -14.70 -21.94
N PRO A 215 6.80 -13.37 -21.69
CA PRO A 215 7.76 -12.70 -20.82
C PRO A 215 7.69 -13.19 -19.37
N TYR A 216 6.64 -13.94 -19.02
CA TYR A 216 6.40 -14.48 -17.69
C TYR A 216 6.93 -15.90 -17.51
N VAL A 217 7.67 -16.46 -18.47
CA VAL A 217 8.48 -17.65 -18.22
C VAL A 217 9.49 -17.32 -17.13
N ASP A 218 9.45 -18.07 -16.04
CA ASP A 218 10.44 -17.92 -14.96
C ASP A 218 11.72 -18.64 -15.36
N THR A 219 12.78 -17.85 -15.57
CA THR A 219 14.11 -18.36 -15.94
C THR A 219 15.00 -18.55 -14.71
N ARG A 220 14.49 -18.24 -13.52
CA ARG A 220 15.20 -18.43 -12.25
C ARG A 220 15.03 -19.89 -11.83
N ALA A 221 16.12 -20.56 -11.45
CA ALA A 221 16.09 -21.94 -10.95
C ALA A 221 15.49 -22.01 -9.53
N LEU A 222 14.18 -21.77 -9.41
CA LEU A 222 13.44 -21.65 -8.16
C LEU A 222 12.37 -22.75 -8.02
N PRO A 223 12.07 -23.20 -6.79
CA PRO A 223 11.00 -24.16 -6.53
C PRO A 223 9.62 -23.48 -6.51
N VAL A 224 9.27 -22.77 -7.59
CA VAL A 224 8.00 -22.04 -7.74
C VAL A 224 7.17 -22.62 -8.89
N GLY A 225 5.86 -22.40 -8.84
CA GLY A 225 4.96 -22.86 -9.89
C GLY A 225 5.13 -22.06 -11.19
N PRO A 226 4.83 -22.65 -12.37
CA PRO A 226 5.00 -21.99 -13.67
C PRO A 226 4.27 -20.65 -13.82
N GLN A 227 3.18 -20.42 -13.08
CA GLN A 227 2.42 -19.16 -13.15
C GLN A 227 2.96 -18.09 -12.19
N TYR A 228 3.95 -18.39 -11.36
CA TYR A 228 4.37 -17.50 -10.28
C TYR A 228 4.80 -16.12 -10.78
N LYS A 229 5.75 -16.06 -11.73
CA LYS A 229 6.20 -14.79 -12.32
C LYS A 229 5.08 -14.03 -13.03
N ARG A 230 4.10 -14.75 -13.60
CA ARG A 230 2.92 -14.18 -14.23
C ARG A 230 2.02 -13.47 -13.21
N VAL A 231 1.65 -14.16 -12.12
CA VAL A 231 0.81 -13.58 -11.07
C VAL A 231 1.53 -12.49 -10.28
N GLU A 232 2.84 -12.64 -10.03
CA GLU A 232 3.70 -11.64 -9.41
C GLU A 232 3.68 -10.33 -10.21
N ALA A 233 3.92 -10.40 -11.52
CA ALA A 233 3.89 -9.22 -12.38
C ALA A 233 2.49 -8.61 -12.45
N ALA A 234 1.46 -9.44 -12.66
CA ALA A 234 0.08 -8.96 -12.78
C ALA A 234 -0.41 -8.25 -11.52
N TYR A 235 -0.17 -8.84 -10.36
CA TYR A 235 -0.55 -8.23 -9.09
C TYR A 235 0.30 -7.00 -8.77
N GLY A 236 1.62 -7.04 -8.99
CA GLY A 236 2.50 -5.89 -8.77
C GLY A 236 2.12 -4.68 -9.64
N HIS A 237 1.76 -4.92 -10.90
CA HIS A 237 1.23 -3.88 -11.79
C HIS A 237 -0.13 -3.36 -11.30
N TYR A 238 -1.05 -4.26 -11.00
CA TYR A 238 -2.38 -3.90 -10.50
C TYR A 238 -2.27 -3.05 -9.22
N ALA A 239 -1.63 -3.57 -8.17
CA ALA A 239 -1.66 -3.04 -6.81
C ALA A 239 -0.73 -1.82 -6.58
N TYR A 240 0.37 -1.69 -7.33
CA TYR A 240 1.43 -0.73 -7.00
C TYR A 240 1.96 0.04 -8.21
N ALA A 241 2.58 -0.65 -9.19
CA ALA A 241 3.32 0.05 -10.24
C ALA A 241 2.41 0.94 -11.12
N CYS A 242 1.22 0.46 -11.52
CA CYS A 242 0.29 1.27 -12.30
C CYS A 242 -0.31 2.43 -11.49
N PRO A 243 -0.83 2.23 -10.25
CA PRO A 243 -1.30 3.34 -9.42
C PRO A 243 -0.25 4.42 -9.13
N VAL A 244 1.00 4.04 -8.86
CA VAL A 244 2.10 5.01 -8.69
C VAL A 244 2.34 5.81 -9.97
N ARG A 245 2.41 5.14 -11.12
CA ARG A 245 2.55 5.82 -12.41
C ARG A 245 1.36 6.71 -12.74
N GLN A 246 0.17 6.33 -12.29
CA GLN A 246 -1.05 7.11 -12.47
C GLN A 246 -1.04 8.38 -11.62
N THR A 247 -0.59 8.30 -10.36
CA THR A 247 -0.30 9.48 -9.52
C THR A 247 0.67 10.41 -10.24
N ALA A 248 1.80 9.89 -10.72
CA ALA A 248 2.78 10.69 -11.44
C ALA A 248 2.19 11.34 -12.71
N LYS A 249 1.37 10.60 -13.47
CA LYS A 249 0.70 11.09 -14.68
C LYS A 249 -0.30 12.20 -14.39
N PHE A 250 -1.19 12.02 -13.41
CA PHE A 250 -2.18 13.04 -13.06
C PHE A 250 -1.52 14.27 -12.46
N ALA A 251 -0.54 14.09 -11.59
CA ALA A 251 0.17 15.20 -10.97
C ALA A 251 0.92 16.01 -12.03
N SER A 252 1.78 15.38 -12.83
CA SER A 252 2.57 16.08 -13.86
C SER A 252 1.73 16.80 -14.92
N ALA A 253 0.51 16.34 -15.18
CA ALA A 253 -0.42 17.01 -16.09
C ALA A 253 -1.31 18.08 -15.40
N GLY A 254 -1.42 18.05 -14.08
CA GLY A 254 -2.42 18.79 -13.32
C GLY A 254 -1.87 19.80 -12.32
N GLN A 255 -0.56 20.05 -12.33
CA GLN A 255 0.11 21.01 -11.45
C GLN A 255 1.41 21.55 -12.07
N GLU A 256 1.88 22.69 -11.55
CA GLU A 256 3.20 23.24 -11.85
C GLU A 256 4.34 22.66 -10.98
N PRO A 257 4.15 22.39 -9.66
CA PRO A 257 5.20 21.76 -8.86
C PRO A 257 5.72 20.44 -9.46
N PRO A 258 7.03 20.15 -9.31
CA PRO A 258 7.65 19.05 -10.03
C PRO A 258 7.21 17.68 -9.49
N VAL A 259 7.27 16.68 -10.38
CA VAL A 259 6.94 15.29 -10.09
C VAL A 259 8.10 14.40 -10.52
N PHE A 260 8.66 13.67 -9.56
CA PHE A 260 9.77 12.75 -9.77
C PHE A 260 9.29 11.32 -9.55
N LEU A 261 9.64 10.45 -10.48
CA LEU A 261 9.28 9.03 -10.45
C LEU A 261 10.55 8.18 -10.48
N TYR A 262 10.72 7.32 -9.49
CA TYR A 262 11.78 6.32 -9.49
C TYR A 262 11.24 4.89 -9.61
N ARG A 263 12.11 3.99 -10.08
CA ARG A 263 11.88 2.54 -10.03
C ARG A 263 13.03 1.89 -9.28
N TRP A 264 12.72 1.22 -8.18
CA TRP A 264 13.70 0.41 -7.48
C TRP A 264 13.90 -0.93 -8.21
N ALA A 265 15.14 -1.24 -8.56
CA ALA A 265 15.48 -2.39 -9.38
C ALA A 265 16.62 -3.26 -8.80
N LEU A 266 17.11 -2.92 -7.61
CA LEU A 266 18.12 -3.72 -6.94
C LEU A 266 17.48 -5.01 -6.38
N ASN A 267 17.89 -6.15 -6.92
CA ASN A 267 17.43 -7.44 -6.42
C ASN A 267 18.05 -7.75 -5.06
N LYS A 268 17.22 -8.03 -4.06
CA LYS A 268 17.66 -8.48 -2.73
C LYS A 268 17.90 -9.98 -2.66
N THR A 269 17.04 -10.76 -3.32
CA THR A 269 17.16 -12.23 -3.41
C THR A 269 16.79 -12.72 -4.82
N VAL A 270 17.17 -13.96 -5.16
CA VAL A 270 16.83 -14.55 -6.47
C VAL A 270 15.31 -14.65 -6.64
N GLN A 271 14.59 -15.15 -5.63
CA GLN A 271 13.13 -15.28 -5.69
C GLN A 271 12.42 -13.93 -5.54
N GLY A 272 12.86 -13.10 -4.59
CA GLY A 272 12.21 -11.82 -4.30
C GLY A 272 12.45 -10.74 -5.35
N GLY A 273 13.54 -10.82 -6.12
CA GLY A 273 13.94 -9.71 -6.97
C GLY A 273 14.07 -8.42 -6.14
N ALA A 274 13.58 -7.30 -6.68
CA ALA A 274 13.42 -6.05 -5.95
C ALA A 274 11.98 -6.00 -5.41
N ASN A 275 11.73 -6.65 -4.27
CA ASN A 275 10.39 -6.87 -3.74
C ASN A 275 9.86 -5.65 -2.99
N HIS A 276 8.55 -5.60 -2.76
CA HIS A 276 7.87 -4.59 -1.95
C HIS A 276 8.61 -4.28 -0.64
N GLY A 277 8.98 -3.00 -0.45
CA GLY A 277 9.63 -2.51 0.77
C GLY A 277 11.16 -2.67 0.80
N ASP A 278 11.79 -3.33 -0.17
CA ASP A 278 13.25 -3.56 -0.15
C ASP A 278 14.09 -2.28 -0.20
N GLN A 279 13.54 -1.17 -0.69
CA GLN A 279 14.21 0.12 -0.79
C GLN A 279 14.25 0.89 0.54
N MET A 280 13.40 0.57 1.52
CA MET A 280 13.23 1.38 2.75
C MET A 280 14.53 1.62 3.51
N ALA A 281 15.32 0.56 3.67
CA ALA A 281 16.58 0.63 4.39
C ALA A 281 17.63 1.47 3.62
N TYR A 282 17.49 1.58 2.29
CA TYR A 282 18.34 2.43 1.45
C TYR A 282 17.91 3.90 1.52
N GLU A 283 16.59 4.18 1.53
CA GLU A 283 16.04 5.54 1.67
C GLU A 283 16.47 6.20 2.99
N THR A 284 16.63 5.40 4.04
CA THR A 284 17.02 5.85 5.39
C THR A 284 18.51 5.72 5.70
N PHE A 285 19.33 5.33 4.72
CA PHE A 285 20.78 5.10 4.89
C PHE A 285 21.13 4.16 6.05
N ASN A 286 20.31 3.12 6.22
CA ASN A 286 20.38 2.19 7.35
C ASN A 286 21.74 1.44 7.39
N PRO A 287 22.39 1.30 8.57
CA PRO A 287 23.67 0.60 8.70
C PRO A 287 23.67 -0.85 8.20
N GLU A 288 22.55 -1.57 8.31
CA GLU A 288 22.46 -2.99 7.94
C GLU A 288 22.68 -3.20 6.43
N VAL A 289 22.06 -2.37 5.58
CA VAL A 289 22.27 -2.49 4.12
C VAL A 289 23.65 -2.01 3.71
N ARG A 290 24.21 -1.03 4.41
CA ARG A 290 25.55 -0.50 4.15
C ARG A 290 26.64 -1.52 4.49
N ALA A 291 26.44 -2.30 5.55
CA ALA A 291 27.36 -3.35 5.97
C ALA A 291 27.44 -4.54 5.00
N ILE A 292 26.53 -4.67 4.02
CA ILE A 292 26.52 -5.77 3.05
C ILE A 292 27.73 -5.69 2.10
N SER A 293 28.01 -4.51 1.54
CA SER A 293 29.17 -4.27 0.65
C SER A 293 29.34 -2.78 0.34
N GLU A 294 30.52 -2.38 -0.14
CA GLU A 294 30.77 -1.01 -0.61
C GLU A 294 29.78 -0.55 -1.69
N ASN A 295 29.34 -1.45 -2.58
CA ASN A 295 28.36 -1.12 -3.61
C ASN A 295 26.98 -0.84 -3.01
N GLN A 296 26.58 -1.61 -2.00
CA GLN A 296 25.31 -1.39 -1.30
C GLN A 296 25.33 -0.08 -0.50
N GLU A 297 26.46 0.25 0.13
CA GLU A 297 26.62 1.55 0.78
C GLU A 297 26.53 2.71 -0.23
N LYS A 298 27.15 2.59 -1.41
CA LYS A 298 27.03 3.59 -2.48
C LYS A 298 25.58 3.75 -2.97
N ILE A 299 24.85 2.65 -3.15
CA ILE A 299 23.44 2.68 -3.56
C ILE A 299 22.58 3.35 -2.47
N ALA A 300 22.76 2.95 -1.21
CA ALA A 300 22.04 3.53 -0.08
C ALA A 300 22.31 5.03 0.04
N GLY A 301 23.57 5.43 -0.07
CA GLY A 301 23.96 6.82 0.01
C GLY A 301 23.42 7.67 -1.15
N THR A 302 23.44 7.11 -2.36
CA THR A 302 22.86 7.76 -3.55
C THR A 302 21.35 7.97 -3.39
N LEU A 303 20.61 6.93 -3.01
CA LEU A 303 19.16 7.02 -2.83
C LEU A 303 18.81 8.01 -1.70
N HIS A 304 19.46 7.87 -0.55
CA HIS A 304 19.28 8.76 0.59
C HIS A 304 19.56 10.23 0.24
N ALA A 305 20.56 10.49 -0.59
CA ALA A 305 20.88 11.85 -1.03
C ALA A 305 19.78 12.47 -1.91
N TYR A 306 19.12 11.70 -2.79
CA TYR A 306 17.95 12.20 -3.52
C TYR A 306 16.78 12.53 -2.57
N PHE A 307 16.49 11.65 -1.62
CA PHE A 307 15.39 11.85 -0.67
C PHE A 307 15.64 13.07 0.24
N THR A 308 16.84 13.21 0.78
CA THR A 308 17.20 14.37 1.61
C THR A 308 17.20 15.68 0.82
N SER A 309 17.68 15.68 -0.43
CA SER A 309 17.55 16.84 -1.31
C SER A 309 16.10 17.23 -1.53
N PHE A 310 15.23 16.24 -1.82
CA PHE A 310 13.81 16.49 -2.02
C PHE A 310 13.13 17.03 -0.75
N ILE A 311 13.43 16.48 0.43
CA ILE A 311 12.88 16.94 1.71
C ILE A 311 13.22 18.42 1.95
N VAL A 312 14.44 18.85 1.60
CA VAL A 312 14.92 20.22 1.86
C VAL A 312 14.45 21.22 0.81
N SER A 313 14.28 20.81 -0.45
CA SER A 313 14.14 21.73 -1.59
C SER A 313 12.95 21.46 -2.52
N GLY A 314 12.25 20.33 -2.35
CA GLY A 314 11.25 19.86 -3.30
C GLY A 314 11.82 19.31 -4.61
N ASP A 315 13.15 19.21 -4.74
CA ASP A 315 13.85 18.68 -5.91
C ASP A 315 14.94 17.67 -5.46
N PRO A 316 14.92 16.40 -5.92
CA PRO A 316 15.91 15.41 -5.53
C PRO A 316 17.33 15.70 -6.03
N ASN A 317 17.51 16.65 -6.96
CA ASN A 317 18.79 17.00 -7.57
C ASN A 317 19.37 18.34 -7.08
N ALA A 318 18.60 19.18 -6.40
CA ALA A 318 19.02 20.54 -6.06
C ALA A 318 20.12 20.61 -4.99
N VAL A 319 20.19 19.65 -4.07
CA VAL A 319 21.19 19.60 -2.98
C VAL A 319 22.19 18.48 -3.25
N PRO A 320 23.43 18.78 -3.66
CA PRO A 320 24.42 17.76 -4.04
C PRO A 320 24.81 16.83 -2.89
N GLY A 321 24.92 17.34 -1.66
CA GLY A 321 25.28 16.54 -0.48
C GLY A 321 26.61 15.79 -0.62
N ALA A 322 26.76 14.68 0.11
CA ALA A 322 27.96 13.83 0.10
C ALA A 322 28.09 12.94 -1.15
N TYR A 323 27.03 12.86 -1.98
CA TYR A 323 26.97 12.07 -3.20
C TYR A 323 26.66 13.01 -4.38
N ALA A 324 27.56 13.97 -4.60
CA ALA A 324 27.41 15.03 -5.60
C ALA A 324 27.50 14.52 -7.05
N ASP A 325 28.22 13.42 -7.27
CA ASP A 325 28.38 12.80 -8.60
C ASP A 325 27.24 11.82 -8.95
N ARG A 326 26.13 11.85 -8.19
CA ARG A 326 24.97 11.01 -8.49
C ARG A 326 24.32 11.43 -9.81
N PRO A 327 23.72 10.49 -10.58
CA PRO A 327 23.02 10.83 -11.83
C PRO A 327 21.93 11.91 -11.61
N SER A 328 21.70 12.78 -12.59
CA SER A 328 20.60 13.76 -12.56
C SER A 328 19.29 13.22 -13.13
#